data_AF-A0A642HCX7-F1
#
_entry.id   AF-A0A642HCX7-F1
#
_cell.length_a   1.000
_cell.length_b   1.000
_cell.length_c   1.000
_cell.angle_alpha   90.00
_cell.angle_beta   90.00
_cell.angle_gamma   90.00
#
_symmetry.space_group_name_H-M   'P 1'
#
loop_
_entity.id
_entity.type
_entity.pdbx_description
1 polymer ?
#
loop_
_entity_poly.entity_id
_entity_poly.type
_entity_poly.pdbx_seq_one_letter_code
_entity_poly.pdbx_strand_id
1 'polypeptide(L)'
;MVQRIYVKCPSCGKIYQLKFQLDQNIKIYEWPISFECVDCGDNLTYKYGRRGLFPKEFMYMPSPQDPPITTIGYSSSLPIIDDLYMKDLDFTQSMALSSLFLSLSFKSSFFSLEEVHNYDVFLTKMQYRFLPYRGMLNALLPILKKGNVEAFSKKMAILFDEKKYKPLGSALEMYDSYFELLKGVYLNIAPQRYLDDCHARFIKPLEDLINKLTVDEVQDIKVKLDASGLISKWYKDEALPFVAKSIDDIQKILPAMIYASAGIKDVAGNGDLKIVTIGCDDAMGMYKEGYEVFAHGLKILVGLNNLRENRNIDVFTNSGLSDVDTITKFAGKAAGKMIEVLEGNGAFMGYMDGSMNNKIRNAASHSGGVDYDPITQHIDCHYDATNDSKIYETTLMSICRLCHVLILHLIETTLLARKIVEKAK
;
A
#
# COMPACT_ATOMS: atom_id res chain seq x y z
N MET A 1 -4.05 -13.71 23.63
CA MET A 1 -5.33 -14.39 23.97
C MET A 1 -6.01 -14.76 22.67
N VAL A 2 -6.60 -15.96 22.55
CA VAL A 2 -7.36 -16.34 21.34
C VAL A 2 -8.84 -16.24 21.63
N GLN A 3 -9.58 -15.53 20.77
CA GLN A 3 -11.03 -15.44 20.82
C GLN A 3 -11.62 -16.09 19.56
N ARG A 4 -12.71 -16.82 19.72
CA ARG A 4 -13.46 -17.43 18.61
C ARG A 4 -14.78 -16.71 18.47
N ILE A 5 -15.09 -16.28 17.25
CA ILE A 5 -16.36 -15.65 16.90
C ILE A 5 -16.90 -16.40 15.70
N TYR A 6 -18.18 -16.76 15.73
CA TYR A 6 -18.81 -17.46 14.63
C TYR A 6 -19.65 -16.47 13.84
N VAL A 7 -19.55 -16.55 12.53
CA VAL A 7 -20.33 -15.73 11.60
C VAL A 7 -21.05 -16.62 10.61
N LYS A 8 -22.25 -16.21 10.22
CA LYS A 8 -23.06 -16.91 9.23
C LYS A 8 -23.17 -16.05 7.97
N CYS A 9 -22.86 -16.64 6.82
CA CYS A 9 -23.11 -16.02 5.52
C CYS A 9 -24.61 -15.70 5.41
N PRO A 10 -25.00 -14.45 5.15
CA PRO A 10 -26.41 -14.07 5.05
C PRO A 10 -27.11 -14.70 3.85
N SER A 11 -26.36 -15.11 2.82
CA SER A 11 -26.93 -15.55 1.53
C SER A 11 -27.11 -17.06 1.42
N CYS A 12 -26.10 -17.85 1.80
CA CYS A 12 -26.20 -19.33 1.77
C CYS A 12 -26.32 -19.97 3.16
N GLY A 13 -26.08 -19.20 4.23
CA GLY A 13 -26.13 -19.72 5.59
C GLY A 13 -24.90 -20.51 6.05
N LYS A 14 -23.83 -20.61 5.26
CA LYS A 14 -22.57 -21.22 5.69
C LYS A 14 -22.00 -20.53 6.94
N ILE A 15 -21.50 -21.34 7.87
CA ILE A 15 -20.96 -20.87 9.15
C ILE A 15 -19.43 -20.89 9.09
N TYR A 16 -18.81 -19.80 9.54
CA TYR A 16 -17.37 -19.66 9.66
C TYR A 16 -16.99 -19.41 11.12
N GLN A 17 -15.85 -19.96 11.54
CA GLN A 17 -15.20 -19.63 12.79
C GLN A 17 -14.04 -18.66 12.54
N LEU A 18 -14.21 -17.41 12.97
CA LEU A 18 -13.14 -16.43 13.02
C LEU A 18 -12.33 -16.61 14.31
N LYS A 19 -11.07 -17.01 14.15
CA LYS A 19 -10.13 -17.25 15.24
C LYS A 19 -9.20 -16.05 15.40
N PHE A 20 -9.59 -15.13 16.28
CA PHE A 20 -8.86 -13.91 16.57
C PHE A 20 -7.65 -14.19 17.43
N GLN A 21 -6.47 -13.81 16.95
CA GLN A 21 -5.35 -13.48 17.82
C GLN A 21 -5.58 -12.07 18.36
N LEU A 22 -6.04 -11.98 19.60
CA LEU A 22 -6.13 -10.70 20.29
C LEU A 22 -4.71 -10.28 20.68
N ASP A 23 -4.19 -9.35 19.89
CA ASP A 23 -2.98 -8.59 20.19
C ASP A 23 -3.35 -7.29 20.94
N GLN A 24 -2.34 -6.49 21.27
CA GLN A 24 -2.53 -5.19 21.90
C GLN A 24 -3.29 -4.17 21.02
N ASN A 25 -3.47 -4.46 19.73
CA ASN A 25 -3.93 -3.52 18.70
C ASN A 25 -5.44 -3.58 18.52
N ILE A 26 -6.01 -4.75 18.78
CA ILE A 26 -7.40 -5.09 18.47
C ILE A 26 -8.44 -4.16 19.13
N LYS A 27 -8.10 -3.48 20.23
CA LYS A 27 -8.98 -2.54 20.95
C LYS A 27 -8.76 -1.07 20.59
N ILE A 28 -7.71 -0.77 19.83
CA ILE A 28 -7.32 0.61 19.56
C ILE A 28 -8.19 1.19 18.44
N TYR A 29 -8.45 0.40 17.38
CA TYR A 29 -9.20 0.82 16.20
C TYR A 29 -10.29 -0.16 15.80
N GLU A 30 -11.08 0.22 14.80
CA GLU A 30 -11.88 -0.71 14.03
C GLU A 30 -10.99 -1.36 12.97
N TRP A 31 -10.92 -2.69 13.02
CA TRP A 31 -10.09 -3.50 12.16
C TRP A 31 -10.95 -4.17 11.09
N PRO A 32 -10.61 -4.02 9.80
CA PRO A 32 -11.39 -4.61 8.72
C PRO A 32 -11.21 -6.12 8.67
N ILE A 33 -12.28 -6.81 8.32
CA ILE A 33 -12.30 -8.23 7.97
C ILE A 33 -13.05 -8.35 6.65
N SER A 34 -12.50 -9.03 5.67
CA SER A 34 -13.07 -9.21 4.34
C SER A 34 -12.62 -10.56 3.78
N PHE A 35 -13.58 -11.39 3.37
CA PHE A 35 -13.33 -12.64 2.67
C PHE A 35 -14.58 -13.04 1.88
N GLU A 36 -14.41 -13.85 0.85
CA GLU A 36 -15.51 -14.34 0.03
C GLU A 36 -16.03 -15.68 0.55
N CYS A 37 -17.35 -15.86 0.47
CA CYS A 37 -18.01 -17.09 0.88
C CYS A 37 -17.80 -18.19 -0.16
N VAL A 38 -17.03 -19.21 0.18
CA VAL A 38 -16.68 -20.35 -0.70
C VAL A 38 -17.88 -21.14 -1.25
N ASP A 39 -19.08 -21.01 -0.66
CA ASP A 39 -20.27 -21.75 -1.13
C ASP A 39 -21.14 -20.93 -2.11
N CYS A 40 -21.10 -19.60 -2.05
CA CYS A 40 -21.99 -18.74 -2.84
C CYS A 40 -21.34 -17.56 -3.54
N GLY A 41 -20.05 -17.30 -3.30
CA GLY A 41 -19.30 -16.19 -3.89
C GLY A 41 -19.59 -14.82 -3.25
N ASP A 42 -20.41 -14.76 -2.20
CA ASP A 42 -20.71 -13.47 -1.57
C ASP A 42 -19.52 -12.91 -0.79
N ASN A 43 -19.23 -11.62 -1.02
CA ASN A 43 -18.24 -10.88 -0.27
C ASN A 43 -18.74 -10.55 1.14
N LEU A 44 -18.06 -11.12 2.15
CA LEU A 44 -18.38 -10.92 3.56
C LEU A 44 -17.44 -9.88 4.18
N THR A 45 -17.98 -8.72 4.52
CA THR A 45 -17.22 -7.62 5.14
C THR A 45 -17.67 -7.37 6.57
N TYR A 46 -16.72 -7.38 7.50
CA TYR A 46 -16.93 -7.09 8.91
C TYR A 46 -15.93 -6.06 9.42
N LYS A 47 -16.20 -5.54 10.61
CA LYS A 47 -15.26 -4.75 11.40
C LYS A 47 -15.20 -5.28 12.81
N TYR A 48 -14.00 -5.42 13.35
CA TYR A 48 -13.80 -5.73 14.76
C TYR A 48 -13.26 -4.51 15.50
N GLY A 49 -13.91 -4.13 16.60
CA GLY A 49 -13.44 -3.01 17.42
C GLY A 49 -13.82 -3.18 18.88
N ARG A 50 -13.80 -2.08 19.66
CA ARG A 50 -14.07 -2.09 21.11
C ARG A 50 -15.41 -2.72 21.49
N ARG A 51 -16.41 -2.65 20.62
CA ARG A 51 -17.77 -3.19 20.85
C ARG A 51 -17.96 -4.61 20.29
N GLY A 52 -16.88 -5.28 19.88
CA GLY A 52 -16.89 -6.60 19.24
C GLY A 52 -16.94 -6.53 17.72
N LEU A 53 -17.41 -7.61 17.10
CA LEU A 53 -17.60 -7.75 15.66
C LEU A 53 -18.89 -7.04 15.19
N PHE A 54 -18.83 -6.40 14.04
CA PHE A 54 -19.96 -5.77 13.34
C PHE A 54 -19.96 -6.14 11.85
N PRO A 55 -21.13 -6.26 11.21
CA PRO A 55 -22.47 -6.15 11.80
C PRO A 55 -22.82 -7.34 12.73
N LYS A 56 -23.64 -7.08 13.76
CA LYS A 56 -23.93 -8.08 14.80
C LYS A 56 -24.94 -9.14 14.35
N GLU A 57 -25.80 -8.78 13.40
CA GLU A 57 -26.81 -9.68 12.81
C GLU A 57 -26.21 -10.90 12.10
N PHE A 58 -24.93 -10.85 11.72
CA PHE A 58 -24.25 -11.99 11.10
C PHE A 58 -23.54 -12.88 12.12
N MET A 59 -23.52 -12.49 13.40
CA MET A 59 -22.97 -13.34 14.45
C MET A 59 -23.84 -14.58 14.67
N TYR A 60 -23.19 -15.71 14.88
CA TYR A 60 -23.85 -17.00 15.06
C TYR A 60 -23.42 -17.65 16.38
N MET A 61 -24.30 -18.46 16.96
CA MET A 61 -24.02 -19.29 18.13
C MET A 61 -24.00 -20.75 17.68
N PRO A 62 -22.84 -21.43 17.75
CA PRO A 62 -22.72 -22.79 17.25
C PRO A 62 -23.57 -23.76 18.07
N SER A 63 -24.12 -24.78 17.39
CA SER A 63 -24.91 -25.88 17.92
C SER A 63 -24.19 -27.21 17.68
N PRO A 64 -24.35 -28.23 18.54
CA PRO A 64 -23.76 -29.56 18.32
C PRO A 64 -24.21 -30.27 17.03
N GLN A 65 -25.28 -29.80 16.37
CA GLN A 65 -25.77 -30.33 15.10
C GLN A 65 -25.19 -29.62 13.88
N ASP A 66 -24.36 -28.58 14.06
CA ASP A 66 -23.74 -27.88 12.95
C ASP A 66 -22.71 -28.79 12.23
N PRO A 67 -22.56 -28.65 10.90
CA PRO A 67 -21.49 -29.31 10.16
C PRO A 67 -20.11 -28.84 10.62
N PRO A 68 -19.02 -29.50 10.17
CA PRO A 68 -17.66 -28.99 10.38
C PRO A 68 -17.57 -27.50 10.04
N ILE A 69 -17.03 -26.71 10.97
CA ILE A 69 -17.01 -25.25 10.86
C ILE A 69 -15.70 -24.82 10.20
N THR A 70 -15.80 -24.18 9.04
CA THR A 70 -14.66 -23.62 8.32
C THR A 70 -14.00 -22.52 9.16
N THR A 71 -12.73 -22.73 9.51
CA THR A 71 -11.95 -21.83 10.36
C THR A 71 -11.12 -20.86 9.52
N ILE A 72 -11.14 -19.59 9.93
CA ILE A 72 -10.32 -18.51 9.40
C ILE A 72 -9.60 -17.84 10.57
N GLY A 73 -8.27 -17.86 10.55
CA GLY A 73 -7.42 -17.11 11.45
C GLY A 73 -7.57 -15.62 11.19
N TYR A 74 -7.53 -14.81 12.25
CA TYR A 74 -7.52 -13.37 12.11
C TYR A 74 -6.47 -12.71 12.99
N SER A 75 -5.67 -11.83 12.38
CA SER A 75 -4.83 -10.85 13.06
C SER A 75 -5.00 -9.51 12.37
N SER A 76 -5.03 -8.45 13.16
CA SER A 76 -5.01 -7.07 12.67
C SER A 76 -3.75 -6.71 11.89
N SER A 77 -2.66 -7.47 12.08
CA SER A 77 -1.34 -7.03 11.64
C SER A 77 -0.47 -8.11 11.05
N LEU A 78 -0.77 -9.40 11.27
CA LEU A 78 0.00 -10.53 10.75
C LEU A 78 -0.76 -11.24 9.61
N PRO A 79 -0.04 -11.74 8.60
CA PRO A 79 -0.64 -12.63 7.61
C PRO A 79 -1.03 -13.98 8.23
N ILE A 80 -1.86 -14.72 7.51
CA ILE A 80 -2.41 -16.02 7.93
C ILE A 80 -1.68 -17.13 7.18
N ILE A 81 -1.23 -18.15 7.89
CA ILE A 81 -0.70 -19.36 7.25
C ILE A 81 -1.84 -20.24 6.72
N ASP A 82 -1.58 -21.04 5.70
CA ASP A 82 -2.59 -21.90 5.06
C ASP A 82 -3.35 -22.80 6.06
N ASP A 83 -2.68 -23.39 7.06
CA ASP A 83 -3.29 -24.22 8.11
C ASP A 83 -4.44 -23.52 8.88
N LEU A 84 -4.50 -22.19 8.81
CA LEU A 84 -5.48 -21.35 9.50
C LEU A 84 -6.42 -20.62 8.54
N TYR A 85 -6.38 -20.89 7.24
CA TYR A 85 -7.26 -20.25 6.26
C TYR A 85 -8.14 -21.27 5.56
N MET A 86 -9.47 -21.07 5.65
CA MET A 86 -10.47 -21.91 4.99
C MET A 86 -10.28 -23.41 5.27
N LYS A 87 -9.95 -23.77 6.51
CA LYS A 87 -9.79 -25.17 6.93
C LYS A 87 -10.94 -25.63 7.81
N ASP A 88 -11.51 -26.78 7.49
CA ASP A 88 -12.46 -27.45 8.35
C ASP A 88 -11.68 -28.16 9.46
N LEU A 89 -11.56 -27.48 10.60
CA LEU A 89 -10.83 -27.98 11.76
C LEU A 89 -11.82 -28.50 12.81
N ASP A 90 -11.56 -29.69 13.33
CA ASP A 90 -12.26 -30.14 14.53
C ASP A 90 -11.85 -29.30 15.76
N PHE A 91 -12.59 -29.45 16.87
CA PHE A 91 -12.32 -28.69 18.09
C PHE A 91 -10.88 -28.85 18.61
N THR A 92 -10.34 -30.06 18.54
CA THR A 92 -9.00 -30.40 19.03
C THR A 92 -7.92 -29.78 18.14
N GLN A 93 -8.05 -29.89 16.82
CA GLN A 93 -7.18 -29.26 15.83
C GLN A 93 -7.24 -27.73 15.94
N SER A 94 -8.44 -27.18 16.11
CA SER A 94 -8.65 -25.76 16.36
C SER A 94 -8.06 -25.28 17.69
N MET A 95 -7.89 -26.16 18.67
CA MET A 95 -7.20 -25.85 19.93
C MET A 95 -5.67 -25.95 19.79
N ALA A 96 -5.16 -26.92 19.04
CA ALA A 96 -3.72 -27.17 18.89
C ALA A 96 -2.97 -26.03 18.16
N LEU A 97 -3.63 -25.33 17.23
CA LEU A 97 -3.05 -24.15 16.59
C LEU A 97 -3.07 -22.98 17.58
N SER A 98 -1.96 -22.72 18.26
CA SER A 98 -1.87 -21.84 19.43
C SER A 98 -2.16 -20.36 19.14
N SER A 99 -1.52 -19.79 18.13
CA SER A 99 -1.68 -18.39 17.71
C SER A 99 -1.13 -18.19 16.29
N LEU A 100 -1.57 -17.14 15.59
CA LEU A 100 -1.02 -16.76 14.28
C LEU A 100 0.46 -16.39 14.37
N PHE A 101 0.87 -15.70 15.42
CA PHE A 101 2.27 -15.33 15.66
C PHE A 101 3.18 -16.56 15.74
N LEU A 102 2.83 -17.56 16.57
CA LEU A 102 3.63 -18.78 16.70
C LEU A 102 3.58 -19.59 15.41
N SER A 103 2.41 -19.68 14.79
CA SER A 103 2.24 -20.39 13.52
C SER A 103 3.11 -19.78 12.42
N LEU A 104 3.10 -18.45 12.28
CA LEU A 104 3.95 -17.74 11.34
C LEU A 104 5.44 -17.91 11.67
N SER A 105 5.82 -17.81 12.95
CA SER A 105 7.23 -17.88 13.38
C SER A 105 7.87 -19.26 13.24
N PHE A 106 7.07 -20.34 13.33
CA PHE A 106 7.59 -21.72 13.37
C PHE A 106 7.21 -22.57 12.16
N LYS A 107 6.16 -22.20 11.41
CA LYS A 107 5.70 -22.94 10.23
C LYS A 107 5.89 -22.19 8.91
N SER A 108 6.12 -20.88 8.94
CA SER A 108 6.48 -20.17 7.71
C SER A 108 7.86 -20.61 7.25
N SER A 109 7.98 -20.98 5.98
CA SER A 109 9.29 -21.20 5.36
C SER A 109 10.04 -19.90 5.05
N PHE A 110 9.44 -18.73 5.31
CA PHE A 110 9.97 -17.42 4.92
C PHE A 110 10.30 -16.50 6.08
N PHE A 111 9.62 -16.69 7.21
CA PHE A 111 9.76 -15.81 8.36
C PHE A 111 10.29 -16.60 9.54
N SER A 112 11.52 -16.29 9.91
CA SER A 112 12.08 -16.64 11.20
C SER A 112 11.34 -15.93 12.34
N LEU A 113 11.48 -16.46 13.55
CA LEU A 113 11.00 -15.80 14.77
C LEU A 113 11.54 -14.36 14.88
N GLU A 114 12.79 -14.13 14.45
CA GLU A 114 13.42 -12.81 14.47
C GLU A 114 12.73 -11.83 13.52
N GLU A 115 12.39 -12.25 12.30
CA GLU A 115 11.69 -11.40 11.32
C GLU A 115 10.28 -11.04 11.78
N VAL A 116 9.55 -12.00 12.34
CA VAL A 116 8.22 -11.74 12.91
C VAL A 116 8.33 -10.79 14.10
N HIS A 117 9.37 -10.92 14.94
CA HIS A 117 9.61 -10.01 16.06
C HIS A 117 9.98 -8.59 15.61
N ASN A 118 10.89 -8.46 14.63
CA ASN A 118 11.27 -7.17 14.05
C ASN A 118 10.07 -6.44 13.46
N TYR A 119 9.18 -7.19 12.82
CA TYR A 119 7.93 -6.66 12.31
C TYR A 119 6.97 -6.22 13.43
N ASP A 120 6.88 -6.95 14.54
CA ASP A 120 6.09 -6.53 15.72
C ASP A 120 6.62 -5.21 16.33
N VAL A 121 7.94 -5.00 16.34
CA VAL A 121 8.56 -3.74 16.76
C VAL A 121 8.18 -2.59 15.81
N PHE A 122 8.20 -2.83 14.50
CA PHE A 122 7.75 -1.86 13.49
C PHE A 122 6.27 -1.50 13.69
N LEU A 123 5.41 -2.50 13.84
CA LEU A 123 3.98 -2.35 14.10
C LEU A 123 3.72 -1.52 15.37
N THR A 124 4.43 -1.81 16.45
CA THR A 124 4.28 -1.10 17.73
C THR A 124 4.55 0.40 17.56
N LYS A 125 5.59 0.79 16.81
CA LYS A 125 5.88 2.20 16.52
C LYS A 125 4.73 2.86 15.74
N MET A 126 4.27 2.19 14.69
CA MET A 126 3.20 2.69 13.82
C MET A 126 1.86 2.87 14.56
N GLN A 127 1.54 1.97 15.50
CA GLN A 127 0.28 1.99 16.27
C GLN A 127 0.11 3.22 17.15
N TYR A 128 1.18 3.65 17.83
CA TYR A 128 1.11 4.79 18.74
C TYR A 128 1.34 6.12 18.02
N ARG A 129 2.17 6.13 16.97
CA ARG A 129 2.61 7.36 16.31
C ARG A 129 1.75 7.76 15.12
N PHE A 130 1.13 6.81 14.43
CA PHE A 130 0.50 7.07 13.13
C PHE A 130 -0.96 6.61 13.04
N LEU A 131 -1.27 5.35 13.39
CA LEU A 131 -2.63 4.82 13.21
C LEU A 131 -3.78 5.66 13.83
N PRO A 132 -3.62 6.38 14.98
CA PRO A 132 -4.69 7.23 15.50
C PRO A 132 -4.99 8.41 14.58
N TYR A 133 -3.98 8.83 13.80
CA TYR A 133 -4.00 10.01 12.96
C TYR A 133 -4.06 9.66 11.46
N ARG A 134 -4.26 8.40 11.08
CA ARG A 134 -4.27 7.98 9.66
C ARG A 134 -5.23 8.80 8.79
N GLY A 135 -6.37 9.22 9.37
CA GLY A 135 -7.38 10.09 8.75
C GLY A 135 -6.95 11.55 8.50
N MET A 136 -5.80 11.98 9.00
CA MET A 136 -5.43 13.40 9.07
C MET A 136 -5.18 14.01 7.69
N LEU A 137 -4.51 13.28 6.79
CA LEU A 137 -4.17 13.78 5.46
C LEU A 137 -5.46 14.04 4.67
N ASN A 138 -6.37 13.08 4.66
CA ASN A 138 -7.65 13.20 3.95
C ASN A 138 -8.54 14.30 4.55
N ALA A 139 -8.53 14.46 5.87
CA ALA A 139 -9.28 15.52 6.55
C ALA A 139 -8.74 16.94 6.26
N LEU A 140 -7.44 17.09 5.99
CA LEU A 140 -6.78 18.38 5.76
C LEU A 140 -6.70 18.76 4.28
N LEU A 141 -6.61 17.77 3.38
CA LEU A 141 -6.37 17.99 1.94
C LEU A 141 -7.41 18.93 1.27
N PRO A 142 -8.74 18.82 1.52
CA PRO A 142 -9.71 19.75 0.94
C PRO A 142 -9.52 21.19 1.40
N ILE A 143 -9.03 21.40 2.63
CA ILE A 143 -8.77 22.73 3.19
C ILE A 143 -7.48 23.30 2.59
N LEU A 144 -6.45 22.46 2.47
CA LEU A 144 -5.18 22.78 1.80
C LEU A 144 -5.44 23.30 0.38
N LYS A 145 -6.28 22.59 -0.40
CA LYS A 145 -6.65 22.99 -1.77
C LYS A 145 -7.33 24.35 -1.85
N LYS A 146 -8.08 24.75 -0.81
CA LYS A 146 -8.75 26.06 -0.72
C LYS A 146 -7.82 27.19 -0.25
N GLY A 147 -6.62 26.90 0.24
CA GLY A 147 -5.71 27.92 0.77
C GLY A 147 -6.17 28.54 2.08
N ASN A 148 -7.09 27.91 2.82
CA ASN A 148 -7.66 28.48 4.04
C ASN A 148 -6.80 28.14 5.27
N VAL A 149 -5.85 29.02 5.58
CA VAL A 149 -4.85 28.85 6.65
C VAL A 149 -5.49 28.74 8.04
N GLU A 150 -6.51 29.55 8.33
CA GLU A 150 -7.20 29.54 9.63
C GLU A 150 -7.96 28.23 9.84
N ALA A 151 -8.74 27.81 8.85
CA ALA A 151 -9.48 26.56 8.91
C ALA A 151 -8.54 25.35 9.01
N PHE A 152 -7.41 25.39 8.30
CA PHE A 152 -6.41 24.32 8.36
C PHE A 152 -5.79 24.22 9.75
N SER A 153 -5.37 25.35 10.32
CA SER A 153 -4.77 25.40 11.67
C SER A 153 -5.75 24.90 12.72
N LYS A 154 -7.02 25.32 12.64
CA LYS A 154 -8.09 24.84 13.52
C LYS A 154 -8.33 23.34 13.37
N LYS A 155 -8.35 22.83 12.13
CA LYS A 155 -8.57 21.40 11.88
C LYS A 155 -7.39 20.56 12.39
N MET A 156 -6.14 21.01 12.21
CA MET A 156 -4.97 20.36 12.80
C MET A 156 -5.09 20.30 14.32
N ALA A 157 -5.39 21.42 14.98
CA ALA A 157 -5.52 21.45 16.44
C ALA A 157 -6.57 20.45 16.95
N ILE A 158 -7.70 20.34 16.26
CA ILE A 158 -8.74 19.34 16.59
C ILE A 158 -8.24 17.90 16.38
N LEU A 159 -7.54 17.63 15.27
CA LEU A 159 -7.05 16.29 14.96
C LEU A 159 -5.99 15.79 15.94
N PHE A 160 -5.20 16.69 16.51
CA PHE A 160 -4.13 16.37 17.47
C PHE A 160 -4.51 16.64 18.94
N ASP A 161 -5.77 16.93 19.24
CA ASP A 161 -6.28 17.26 20.58
C ASP A 161 -5.53 18.43 21.27
N GLU A 162 -5.08 19.41 20.48
CA GLU A 162 -4.34 20.57 20.94
C GLU A 162 -5.29 21.72 21.33
N LYS A 163 -5.42 21.95 22.64
CA LYS A 163 -6.33 22.97 23.19
C LYS A 163 -5.84 24.40 23.03
N LYS A 164 -4.51 24.59 22.90
CA LYS A 164 -3.87 25.89 22.75
C LYS A 164 -2.93 25.83 21.56
N TYR A 165 -3.30 26.51 20.48
CA TYR A 165 -2.48 26.60 19.27
C TYR A 165 -2.46 28.03 18.76
N LYS A 166 -1.38 28.39 18.07
CA LYS A 166 -1.31 29.60 17.26
C LYS A 166 -1.61 29.23 15.81
N PRO A 167 -2.53 29.94 15.13
CA PRO A 167 -2.72 29.74 13.69
C PRO A 167 -1.42 29.95 12.92
N LEU A 168 -1.24 29.17 11.86
CA LEU A 168 -0.13 29.34 10.92
C LEU A 168 -0.18 30.73 10.28
N GLY A 169 1.00 31.29 9.98
CA GLY A 169 1.15 32.67 9.52
C GLY A 169 0.93 32.86 8.02
N SER A 170 1.02 31.81 7.22
CA SER A 170 0.95 31.91 5.76
C SER A 170 0.45 30.64 5.08
N ALA A 171 0.06 30.77 3.81
CA ALA A 171 -0.24 29.62 2.97
C ALA A 171 1.00 28.72 2.79
N LEU A 172 2.21 29.28 2.76
CA LEU A 172 3.45 28.52 2.67
C LEU A 172 3.62 27.61 3.91
N GLU A 173 3.49 28.16 5.12
CA GLU A 173 3.56 27.38 6.37
C GLU A 173 2.48 26.28 6.42
N MET A 174 1.30 26.54 5.86
CA MET A 174 0.23 25.56 5.73
C MET A 174 0.63 24.39 4.82
N TYR A 175 1.19 24.68 3.65
CA TYR A 175 1.70 23.64 2.74
C TYR A 175 2.86 22.88 3.40
N ASP A 176 3.83 23.56 4.00
CA ASP A 176 4.97 22.92 4.66
C ASP A 176 4.52 22.00 5.80
N SER A 177 3.56 22.44 6.61
CA SER A 177 2.97 21.61 7.67
C SER A 177 2.34 20.33 7.11
N TYR A 178 1.59 20.42 6.00
CA TYR A 178 1.00 19.23 5.38
C TYR A 178 2.06 18.26 4.83
N PHE A 179 3.13 18.78 4.23
CA PHE A 179 4.21 17.94 3.70
C PHE A 179 5.09 17.33 4.81
N GLU A 180 5.25 18.01 5.95
CA GLU A 180 5.88 17.42 7.13
C GLU A 180 5.02 16.30 7.74
N LEU A 181 3.69 16.45 7.75
CA LEU A 181 2.79 15.33 8.11
C LEU A 181 2.94 14.16 7.14
N LEU A 182 2.99 14.41 5.83
CA LEU A 182 3.19 13.38 4.80
C LEU A 182 4.52 12.64 5.00
N LYS A 183 5.60 13.37 5.29
CA LYS A 183 6.91 12.78 5.63
C LYS A 183 6.84 11.97 6.93
N GLY A 184 6.12 12.46 7.93
CA GLY A 184 5.84 11.73 9.16
C GLY A 184 5.12 10.41 8.90
N VAL A 185 4.11 10.40 8.01
CA VAL A 185 3.44 9.17 7.57
C VAL A 185 4.43 8.22 6.92
N TYR A 186 5.20 8.69 5.94
CA TYR A 186 6.21 7.89 5.24
C TYR A 186 7.15 7.17 6.20
N LEU A 187 7.72 7.89 7.18
CA LEU A 187 8.65 7.32 8.16
C LEU A 187 8.00 6.30 9.12
N ASN A 188 6.67 6.29 9.24
CA ASN A 188 5.95 5.31 10.06
C ASN A 188 5.48 4.09 9.28
N ILE A 189 5.35 4.18 7.95
CA ILE A 189 4.90 3.07 7.10
C ILE A 189 6.04 2.44 6.28
N ALA A 190 7.21 3.09 6.19
CA ALA A 190 8.41 2.53 5.57
C ALA A 190 9.20 1.71 6.61
N PRO A 191 9.33 0.38 6.45
CA PRO A 191 10.16 -0.41 7.34
C PRO A 191 11.63 0.00 7.25
N GLN A 192 12.38 -0.16 8.35
CA GLN A 192 13.79 0.28 8.41
C GLN A 192 14.64 -0.36 7.30
N ARG A 193 14.41 -1.64 6.99
CA ARG A 193 15.12 -2.34 5.91
C ARG A 193 14.84 -1.74 4.52
N TYR A 194 13.63 -1.25 4.26
CA TYR A 194 13.32 -0.51 3.04
C TYR A 194 14.09 0.82 2.99
N LEU A 195 14.14 1.54 4.12
CA LEU A 195 14.85 2.82 4.24
C LEU A 195 16.36 2.66 4.00
N ASP A 196 16.96 1.61 4.58
CA ASP A 196 18.40 1.35 4.52
C ASP A 196 18.85 0.78 3.17
N ASP A 197 17.93 0.22 2.38
CA ASP A 197 18.21 -0.38 1.08
C ASP A 197 17.63 0.45 -0.09
N CYS A 198 16.34 0.29 -0.37
CA CYS A 198 15.70 0.85 -1.57
C CYS A 198 15.75 2.40 -1.56
N HIS A 199 15.34 3.02 -0.45
CA HIS A 199 15.35 4.48 -0.33
C HIS A 199 16.78 5.04 -0.35
N ALA A 200 17.70 4.46 0.44
CA ALA A 200 19.08 4.90 0.53
C ALA A 200 19.84 4.80 -0.80
N ARG A 201 19.56 3.76 -1.60
CA ARG A 201 20.25 3.54 -2.89
C ARG A 201 19.69 4.39 -4.03
N PHE A 202 18.40 4.68 -4.02
CA PHE A 202 17.75 5.34 -5.16
C PHE A 202 17.29 6.76 -4.85
N ILE A 203 16.43 6.95 -3.84
CA ILE A 203 15.80 8.24 -3.56
C ILE A 203 16.76 9.22 -2.89
N LYS A 204 17.54 8.77 -1.91
CA LYS A 204 18.47 9.64 -1.18
C LYS A 204 19.48 10.33 -2.11
N PRO A 205 20.10 9.65 -3.10
CA PRO A 205 20.94 10.33 -4.11
C PRO A 205 20.21 11.40 -4.93
N LEU A 206 18.92 11.23 -5.24
CA LEU A 206 18.14 12.23 -5.97
C LEU A 206 17.82 13.44 -5.07
N GLU A 207 17.50 13.21 -3.80
CA GLU A 207 17.34 14.30 -2.83
C GLU A 207 18.61 15.13 -2.65
N ASP A 208 19.76 14.46 -2.58
CA ASP A 208 21.07 15.08 -2.42
C ASP A 208 21.48 15.84 -3.69
N LEU A 209 21.11 15.34 -4.88
CA LEU A 209 21.26 16.09 -6.13
C LEU A 209 20.50 17.40 -6.07
N ILE A 210 19.19 17.37 -5.76
CA ILE A 210 18.38 18.59 -5.65
C ILE A 210 18.99 19.57 -4.65
N ASN A 211 19.53 19.09 -3.53
CA ASN A 211 20.19 19.94 -2.53
C ASN A 211 21.45 20.64 -3.06
N LYS A 212 22.22 20.00 -3.94
CA LYS A 212 23.50 20.53 -4.47
C LYS A 212 23.32 21.56 -5.59
N LEU A 213 22.24 21.45 -6.37
CA LEU A 213 21.97 22.34 -7.50
C LEU A 213 21.72 23.79 -7.04
N THR A 214 21.98 24.76 -7.89
CA THR A 214 21.59 26.16 -7.66
C THR A 214 20.09 26.36 -7.88
N VAL A 215 19.56 27.52 -7.49
CA VAL A 215 18.15 27.88 -7.74
C VAL A 215 17.86 27.89 -9.25
N ASP A 216 18.76 28.49 -10.05
CA ASP A 216 18.61 28.56 -11.51
C ASP A 216 18.62 27.17 -12.15
N GLU A 217 19.52 26.28 -11.72
CA GLU A 217 19.56 24.90 -12.22
C GLU A 217 18.27 24.14 -11.87
N VAL A 218 17.71 24.33 -10.67
CA VAL A 218 16.44 23.70 -10.28
C VAL A 218 15.27 24.28 -11.08
N GLN A 219 15.28 25.59 -11.35
CA GLN A 219 14.28 26.23 -12.18
C GLN A 219 14.31 25.69 -13.62
N ASP A 220 15.49 25.48 -14.21
CA ASP A 220 15.65 24.88 -15.54
C ASP A 220 15.10 23.44 -15.59
N ILE A 221 15.41 22.64 -14.57
CA ILE A 221 14.88 21.27 -14.45
C ILE A 221 13.35 21.30 -14.34
N LYS A 222 12.82 22.18 -13.49
CA LYS A 222 11.39 22.33 -13.30
C LYS A 222 10.69 22.70 -14.61
N VAL A 223 11.22 23.65 -15.38
CA VAL A 223 10.67 24.04 -16.68
C VAL A 223 10.61 22.84 -17.62
N LYS A 224 11.67 22.03 -17.70
CA LYS A 224 11.68 20.82 -18.53
C LYS A 224 10.68 19.76 -18.07
N LEU A 225 10.55 19.52 -16.77
CA LEU A 225 9.58 18.56 -16.22
C LEU A 225 8.12 19.03 -16.42
N ASP A 226 7.88 20.34 -16.31
CA ASP A 226 6.57 20.97 -16.50
C ASP A 226 6.13 21.01 -17.97
N ALA A 227 7.06 20.89 -18.92
CA ALA A 227 6.76 20.86 -20.36
C ALA A 227 5.81 19.72 -20.76
N SER A 228 5.76 18.64 -19.95
CA SER A 228 4.85 17.49 -20.13
C SER A 228 3.76 17.44 -19.07
N GLY A 229 3.31 18.61 -18.60
CA GLY A 229 2.32 18.76 -17.54
C GLY A 229 2.94 19.15 -16.20
N LEU A 230 2.28 20.09 -15.51
CA LEU A 230 2.81 20.67 -14.28
C LEU A 230 3.01 19.63 -13.17
N ILE A 231 4.22 19.50 -12.65
CA ILE A 231 4.51 18.60 -11.52
C ILE A 231 3.68 18.96 -10.29
N SER A 232 3.41 20.27 -10.12
CA SER A 232 2.57 20.76 -9.03
C SER A 232 1.10 20.43 -9.17
N LYS A 233 0.61 20.28 -10.40
CA LYS A 233 -0.75 19.82 -10.66
C LYS A 233 -0.85 18.32 -10.35
N TRP A 234 0.09 17.52 -10.85
CA TRP A 234 0.14 16.07 -10.59
C TRP A 234 0.08 15.76 -9.08
N TYR A 235 0.99 16.33 -8.26
CA TYR A 235 0.96 15.96 -6.85
C TYR A 235 -0.28 16.51 -6.13
N LYS A 236 -0.81 17.67 -6.48
CA LYS A 236 -2.01 18.24 -5.82
C LYS A 236 -3.30 17.52 -6.19
N ASP A 237 -3.42 17.12 -7.45
CA ASP A 237 -4.69 16.63 -8.01
C ASP A 237 -4.76 15.12 -8.11
N GLU A 238 -3.61 14.42 -8.10
CA GLU A 238 -3.55 12.97 -8.28
C GLU A 238 -2.85 12.30 -7.08
N ALA A 239 -1.58 12.63 -6.83
CA ALA A 239 -0.78 11.92 -5.82
C ALA A 239 -1.28 12.13 -4.38
N LEU A 240 -1.51 13.38 -3.96
CA LEU A 240 -1.99 13.67 -2.61
C LEU A 240 -3.38 13.08 -2.32
N PRO A 241 -4.38 13.17 -3.22
CA PRO A 241 -5.65 12.47 -3.04
C PRO A 241 -5.51 10.96 -2.91
N PHE A 242 -4.75 10.31 -3.80
CA PHE A 242 -4.55 8.86 -3.75
C PHE A 242 -3.86 8.43 -2.45
N VAL A 243 -2.78 9.13 -2.07
CA VAL A 243 -2.05 8.83 -0.84
C VAL A 243 -2.96 9.05 0.36
N ALA A 244 -3.66 10.18 0.47
CA ALA A 244 -4.56 10.45 1.59
C ALA A 244 -5.64 9.36 1.76
N LYS A 245 -6.27 8.94 0.65
CA LYS A 245 -7.24 7.83 0.63
C LYS A 245 -6.60 6.50 1.05
N SER A 246 -5.43 6.18 0.53
CA SER A 246 -4.72 4.94 0.85
C SER A 246 -4.27 4.87 2.30
N ILE A 247 -3.89 6.00 2.88
CA ILE A 247 -3.46 6.13 4.27
C ILE A 247 -4.65 5.97 5.23
N ASP A 248 -5.84 6.48 4.90
CA ASP A 248 -7.07 6.25 5.69
C ASP A 248 -7.40 4.75 5.85
N ASP A 249 -7.08 3.97 4.81
CA ASP A 249 -7.36 2.54 4.69
C ASP A 249 -6.13 1.64 4.90
N ILE A 250 -5.01 2.19 5.35
CA ILE A 250 -3.72 1.49 5.45
C ILE A 250 -3.78 0.19 6.27
N GLN A 251 -4.68 0.13 7.26
CA GLN A 251 -4.95 -1.06 8.07
C GLN A 251 -5.36 -2.28 7.25
N LYS A 252 -5.96 -2.07 6.07
CA LYS A 252 -6.39 -3.13 5.16
C LYS A 252 -5.23 -3.94 4.58
N ILE A 253 -4.06 -3.32 4.43
CA ILE A 253 -2.87 -3.95 3.84
C ILE A 253 -1.72 -4.15 4.84
N LEU A 254 -1.92 -3.82 6.13
CA LEU A 254 -0.91 -3.97 7.16
C LEU A 254 -0.25 -5.35 7.16
N PRO A 255 -0.99 -6.48 7.15
CA PRO A 255 -0.39 -7.82 7.11
C PRO A 255 0.67 -8.02 6.00
N ALA A 256 0.55 -7.34 4.86
CA ALA A 256 1.50 -7.48 3.75
C ALA A 256 2.80 -6.67 3.94
N MET A 257 2.83 -5.70 4.86
CA MET A 257 4.03 -4.89 5.11
C MET A 257 5.18 -5.70 5.71
N ILE A 258 4.91 -6.89 6.26
CA ILE A 258 5.94 -7.80 6.78
C ILE A 258 6.97 -8.18 5.71
N TYR A 259 6.57 -8.29 4.44
CA TYR A 259 7.50 -8.59 3.35
C TYR A 259 8.54 -7.49 3.18
N ALA A 260 8.12 -6.23 3.18
CA ALA A 260 9.04 -5.09 3.12
C ALA A 260 9.94 -5.03 4.38
N SER A 261 9.39 -5.37 5.55
CA SER A 261 10.18 -5.48 6.79
C SER A 261 11.24 -6.58 6.73
N ALA A 262 10.95 -7.70 6.07
CA ALA A 262 11.89 -8.80 5.85
C ALA A 262 12.74 -8.64 4.57
N GLY A 263 12.56 -7.57 3.80
CA GLY A 263 13.27 -7.35 2.54
C GLY A 263 12.95 -8.40 1.46
N ILE A 264 11.75 -8.98 1.51
CA ILE A 264 11.26 -9.96 0.54
C ILE A 264 10.59 -9.22 -0.60
N LYS A 265 11.09 -9.46 -1.81
CA LYS A 265 10.73 -8.73 -3.04
C LYS A 265 9.70 -9.48 -3.89
N ASP A 266 9.98 -10.75 -4.14
CA ASP A 266 9.05 -11.64 -4.82
C ASP A 266 8.15 -12.33 -3.80
N VAL A 267 6.85 -12.41 -4.07
CA VAL A 267 5.89 -13.19 -3.28
C VAL A 267 5.35 -14.37 -4.10
N ALA A 268 5.49 -14.33 -5.42
CA ALA A 268 5.12 -15.42 -6.31
C ALA A 268 6.16 -16.54 -6.17
N GLY A 269 5.81 -17.58 -5.42
CA GLY A 269 6.72 -18.65 -5.03
C GLY A 269 7.12 -18.64 -3.55
N ASN A 270 6.76 -17.59 -2.80
CA ASN A 270 7.15 -17.42 -1.40
C ASN A 270 6.01 -17.68 -0.39
N GLY A 271 5.26 -18.75 -0.62
CA GLY A 271 4.35 -19.35 0.35
C GLY A 271 2.93 -18.84 0.34
N ASP A 272 2.02 -19.76 0.71
CA ASP A 272 0.59 -19.59 0.81
C ASP A 272 0.15 -18.75 2.02
N LEU A 273 0.69 -17.55 2.16
CA LEU A 273 0.17 -16.60 3.14
C LEU A 273 -1.11 -15.96 2.62
N LYS A 274 -2.07 -15.80 3.53
CA LYS A 274 -3.43 -15.33 3.26
C LYS A 274 -3.70 -14.05 4.06
N ILE A 275 -4.63 -13.25 3.57
CA ILE A 275 -5.05 -11.99 4.18
C ILE A 275 -6.57 -11.87 4.14
N VAL A 276 -7.15 -11.41 5.24
CA VAL A 276 -8.59 -11.18 5.32
C VAL A 276 -8.89 -9.78 5.82
N THR A 277 -7.94 -8.84 5.70
CA THR A 277 -8.16 -7.43 6.06
C THR A 277 -8.61 -6.60 4.85
N ILE A 278 -8.62 -7.18 3.65
CA ILE A 278 -9.01 -6.57 2.38
C ILE A 278 -9.54 -7.63 1.42
N GLY A 279 -10.52 -7.29 0.59
CA GLY A 279 -11.00 -8.16 -0.50
C GLY A 279 -10.16 -8.01 -1.78
N CYS A 280 -10.30 -8.96 -2.72
CA CYS A 280 -9.57 -8.94 -3.99
C CYS A 280 -9.84 -7.66 -4.79
N ASP A 281 -11.12 -7.30 -4.97
CA ASP A 281 -11.53 -6.11 -5.74
C ASP A 281 -10.94 -4.81 -5.17
N ASP A 282 -10.98 -4.65 -3.84
CA ASP A 282 -10.43 -3.49 -3.14
C ASP A 282 -8.91 -3.39 -3.35
N ALA A 283 -8.20 -4.52 -3.25
CA ALA A 283 -6.75 -4.58 -3.44
C ALA A 283 -6.35 -4.29 -4.89
N MET A 284 -7.04 -4.89 -5.86
CA MET A 284 -6.81 -4.67 -7.29
C MET A 284 -7.14 -3.24 -7.71
N GLY A 285 -8.22 -2.68 -7.16
CA GLY A 285 -8.59 -1.27 -7.36
C GLY A 285 -7.52 -0.31 -6.84
N MET A 286 -7.03 -0.53 -5.60
CA MET A 286 -5.94 0.25 -5.01
C MET A 286 -4.67 0.15 -5.84
N TYR A 287 -4.30 -1.07 -6.27
CA TYR A 287 -3.12 -1.30 -7.09
C TYR A 287 -3.19 -0.55 -8.43
N LYS A 288 -4.30 -0.71 -9.16
CA LYS A 288 -4.53 -0.08 -10.45
C LYS A 288 -4.48 1.44 -10.35
N GLU A 289 -5.20 2.02 -9.39
CA GLU A 289 -5.23 3.47 -9.19
C GLU A 289 -3.83 4.00 -8.85
N GLY A 290 -3.11 3.33 -7.93
CA GLY A 290 -1.76 3.69 -7.55
C GLY A 290 -0.75 3.58 -8.69
N TYR A 291 -0.88 2.54 -9.52
CA TYR A 291 -0.04 2.33 -10.70
C TYR A 291 -0.15 3.51 -11.67
N GLU A 292 -1.37 3.96 -12.01
CA GLU A 292 -1.56 5.07 -12.96
C GLU A 292 -1.02 6.39 -12.39
N VAL A 293 -1.34 6.69 -11.13
CA VAL A 293 -0.88 7.91 -10.47
C VAL A 293 0.66 7.94 -10.39
N PHE A 294 1.29 6.79 -10.10
CA PHE A 294 2.74 6.70 -10.03
C PHE A 294 3.39 6.82 -11.42
N ALA A 295 2.81 6.22 -12.44
CA ALA A 295 3.28 6.34 -13.82
C ALA A 295 3.36 7.81 -14.27
N HIS A 296 2.35 8.63 -13.96
CA HIS A 296 2.38 10.07 -14.27
C HIS A 296 3.50 10.83 -13.52
N GLY A 297 3.91 10.33 -12.35
CA GLY A 297 5.02 10.86 -11.55
C GLY A 297 6.41 10.38 -11.99
N LEU A 298 6.52 9.28 -12.75
CA LEU A 298 7.81 8.66 -13.12
C LEU A 298 8.77 9.62 -13.80
N LYS A 299 8.27 10.56 -14.61
CA LYS A 299 9.09 11.57 -15.27
C LYS A 299 9.96 12.38 -14.30
N ILE A 300 9.52 12.56 -13.05
CA ILE A 300 10.28 13.27 -12.02
C ILE A 300 11.50 12.44 -11.63
N LEU A 301 11.30 11.15 -11.33
CA LEU A 301 12.38 10.23 -10.98
C LEU A 301 13.34 10.01 -12.14
N VAL A 302 12.81 9.77 -13.35
CA VAL A 302 13.61 9.55 -14.57
C VAL A 302 14.41 10.78 -14.92
N GLY A 303 13.80 11.97 -14.86
CA GLY A 303 14.50 13.20 -15.13
C GLY A 303 15.65 13.46 -14.14
N LEU A 304 15.39 13.32 -12.84
CA LEU A 304 16.44 13.48 -11.82
C LEU A 304 17.56 12.45 -11.97
N ASN A 305 17.22 11.20 -12.30
CA ASN A 305 18.23 10.16 -12.52
C ASN A 305 19.06 10.42 -13.78
N ASN A 306 18.43 10.82 -14.90
CA ASN A 306 19.14 11.19 -16.12
C ASN A 306 20.10 12.36 -15.87
N LEU A 307 19.64 13.38 -15.13
CA LEU A 307 20.49 14.49 -14.73
C LEU A 307 21.67 14.03 -13.86
N ARG A 308 21.43 13.13 -12.90
CA ARG A 308 22.47 12.58 -12.01
C ARG A 308 23.56 11.85 -12.79
N GLU A 309 23.16 10.97 -13.70
CA GLU A 309 24.07 10.08 -14.43
C GLU A 309 24.75 10.79 -15.61
N ASN A 310 24.02 11.68 -16.30
CA ASN A 310 24.44 12.23 -17.59
C ASN A 310 24.63 13.74 -17.60
N ARG A 311 24.36 14.43 -16.48
CA ARG A 311 24.29 15.92 -16.40
C ARG A 311 23.29 16.54 -17.37
N ASN A 312 22.35 15.76 -17.88
CA ASN A 312 21.29 16.20 -18.77
C ASN A 312 20.05 15.33 -18.60
N ILE A 313 18.92 15.97 -18.30
CA ILE A 313 17.62 15.31 -18.07
C ILE A 313 17.10 14.53 -19.29
N ASP A 314 17.52 14.93 -20.51
CA ASP A 314 17.05 14.37 -21.77
C ASP A 314 17.92 13.20 -22.26
N VAL A 315 19.03 12.87 -21.59
CA VAL A 315 19.90 11.77 -22.02
C VAL A 315 19.43 10.46 -21.42
N PHE A 316 18.96 9.55 -22.28
CA PHE A 316 18.59 8.18 -21.95
C PHE A 316 19.70 7.22 -22.41
N THR A 317 20.45 6.66 -21.47
CA THR A 317 21.59 5.76 -21.77
C THR A 317 21.18 4.30 -21.94
N ASN A 318 20.00 3.91 -21.43
CA ASN A 318 19.51 2.53 -21.38
C ASN A 318 18.05 2.42 -21.86
N SER A 319 17.60 3.24 -22.81
CA SER A 319 16.20 3.17 -23.25
C SER A 319 15.94 1.90 -24.07
N GLY A 320 14.96 1.09 -23.63
CA GLY A 320 14.46 -0.06 -24.39
C GLY A 320 13.73 0.33 -25.68
N LEU A 321 13.35 1.61 -25.85
CA LEU A 321 12.67 2.14 -27.03
C LEU A 321 13.50 3.23 -27.72
N SER A 322 13.75 3.07 -29.02
CA SER A 322 14.57 3.97 -29.85
C SER A 322 13.99 5.38 -30.02
N ASP A 323 12.70 5.57 -29.76
CA ASP A 323 12.02 6.84 -30.00
C ASP A 323 11.90 7.73 -28.75
N VAL A 324 12.47 7.30 -27.61
CA VAL A 324 12.52 8.06 -26.36
C VAL A 324 13.92 8.63 -26.17
N ASP A 325 14.09 9.89 -26.58
CA ASP A 325 15.35 10.66 -26.53
C ASP A 325 15.23 11.96 -25.71
N THR A 326 14.08 12.20 -25.06
CA THR A 326 13.81 13.37 -24.22
C THR A 326 12.84 13.01 -23.11
N ILE A 327 12.88 13.77 -22.01
CA ILE A 327 11.95 13.53 -20.89
C ILE A 327 10.49 13.77 -21.30
N THR A 328 10.28 14.67 -22.27
CA THR A 328 8.96 14.95 -22.82
C THR A 328 8.40 13.79 -23.63
N LYS A 329 9.22 13.17 -24.50
CA LYS A 329 8.78 11.97 -25.22
C LYS A 329 8.53 10.80 -24.29
N PHE A 330 9.34 10.65 -23.23
CA PHE A 330 9.10 9.65 -22.18
C PHE A 330 7.73 9.87 -21.50
N ALA A 331 7.47 11.09 -21.03
CA ALA A 331 6.24 11.45 -20.34
C ALA A 331 4.98 11.33 -21.22
N GLY A 332 5.13 11.41 -22.55
CA GLY A 332 4.05 11.22 -23.51
C GLY A 332 3.68 9.75 -23.78
N LYS A 333 4.43 8.78 -23.25
CA LYS A 333 4.12 7.35 -23.42
C LYS A 333 2.97 6.92 -22.52
N ALA A 334 2.24 5.88 -22.93
CA ALA A 334 1.34 5.17 -22.03
C ALA A 334 2.15 4.52 -20.89
N ALA A 335 1.55 4.39 -19.70
CA ALA A 335 2.23 3.87 -18.51
C ALA A 335 2.99 2.56 -18.76
N GLY A 336 2.37 1.57 -19.42
CA GLY A 336 3.03 0.31 -19.75
C GLY A 336 4.28 0.48 -20.64
N LYS A 337 4.25 1.43 -21.58
CA LYS A 337 5.40 1.78 -22.42
C LYS A 337 6.48 2.56 -21.66
N MET A 338 6.12 3.35 -20.65
CA MET A 338 7.11 3.95 -19.75
C MET A 338 7.90 2.88 -19.01
N ILE A 339 7.23 1.82 -18.54
CA ILE A 339 7.91 0.70 -17.87
C ILE A 339 8.83 -0.03 -18.84
N GLU A 340 8.40 -0.33 -20.07
CA GLU A 340 9.26 -0.93 -21.10
C GLU A 340 10.53 -0.10 -21.39
N VAL A 341 10.45 1.24 -21.34
CA VAL A 341 11.65 2.10 -21.50
C VAL A 341 12.65 1.90 -20.38
N LEU A 342 12.16 1.64 -19.16
CA LEU A 342 12.97 1.46 -17.96
C LEU A 342 13.43 0.01 -17.78
N GLU A 343 12.88 -0.94 -18.54
CA GLU A 343 13.37 -2.32 -18.60
C GLU A 343 14.83 -2.33 -19.04
N GLY A 344 15.70 -2.90 -18.20
CA GLY A 344 17.16 -2.90 -18.39
C GLY A 344 17.90 -1.82 -17.58
N ASN A 345 17.22 -0.82 -17.03
CA ASN A 345 17.82 0.08 -16.06
C ASN A 345 17.80 -0.54 -14.66
N GLY A 346 18.91 -1.19 -14.28
CA GLY A 346 19.03 -1.92 -13.01
C GLY A 346 18.71 -1.08 -11.75
N ALA A 347 18.98 0.22 -11.77
CA ALA A 347 18.64 1.10 -10.65
C ALA A 347 17.12 1.28 -10.51
N PHE A 348 16.42 1.53 -11.62
CA PHE A 348 14.96 1.61 -11.63
C PHE A 348 14.30 0.26 -11.35
N MET A 349 14.80 -0.83 -11.93
CA MET A 349 14.24 -2.17 -11.65
C MET A 349 14.42 -2.56 -10.18
N GLY A 350 15.58 -2.22 -9.59
CA GLY A 350 15.84 -2.44 -8.17
C GLY A 350 14.95 -1.62 -7.25
N TYR A 351 14.70 -0.35 -7.61
CA TYR A 351 13.82 0.57 -6.87
C TYR A 351 12.34 0.20 -7.00
N MET A 352 11.85 0.02 -8.24
CA MET A 352 10.45 -0.31 -8.50
C MET A 352 10.06 -1.65 -7.88
N ASP A 353 11.00 -2.57 -7.70
CA ASP A 353 10.79 -3.80 -6.94
C ASP A 353 9.58 -4.64 -7.40
N GLY A 354 9.34 -4.66 -8.73
CA GLY A 354 8.20 -5.34 -9.34
C GLY A 354 6.83 -4.67 -9.11
N SER A 355 6.77 -3.53 -8.39
CA SER A 355 5.52 -2.80 -8.10
C SER A 355 4.81 -2.29 -9.34
N MET A 356 5.51 -2.10 -10.46
CA MET A 356 4.95 -1.69 -11.74
C MET A 356 4.81 -2.88 -12.71
N ASN A 357 3.80 -3.71 -12.49
CA ASN A 357 3.51 -4.88 -13.32
C ASN A 357 2.33 -4.61 -14.27
N ASN A 358 2.66 -4.46 -15.56
CA ASN A 358 1.69 -4.18 -16.61
C ASN A 358 0.60 -5.25 -16.74
N LYS A 359 0.92 -6.52 -16.45
CA LYS A 359 -0.02 -7.63 -16.60
C LYS A 359 -1.14 -7.53 -15.57
N ILE A 360 -0.78 -7.36 -14.30
CA ILE A 360 -1.73 -7.17 -13.19
C ILE A 360 -2.62 -5.95 -13.44
N ARG A 361 -2.02 -4.82 -13.81
CA ARG A 361 -2.77 -3.58 -14.06
C ARG A 361 -3.74 -3.72 -15.24
N ASN A 362 -3.33 -4.38 -16.33
CA ASN A 362 -4.19 -4.58 -17.49
C ASN A 362 -5.38 -5.49 -17.15
N ALA A 363 -5.15 -6.58 -16.43
CA ALA A 363 -6.19 -7.46 -15.92
C ALA A 363 -7.22 -6.69 -15.06
N ALA A 364 -6.75 -5.83 -14.14
CA ALA A 364 -7.61 -4.96 -13.33
C ALA A 364 -8.37 -3.88 -14.15
N SER A 365 -8.02 -3.71 -15.43
CA SER A 365 -8.56 -2.64 -16.27
C SER A 365 -9.80 -3.03 -17.07
N HIS A 366 -10.09 -4.32 -17.23
CA HIS A 366 -11.28 -4.78 -17.93
C HIS A 366 -12.09 -5.79 -17.11
N SER A 367 -13.39 -5.84 -17.37
CA SER A 367 -14.29 -6.80 -16.74
C SER A 367 -13.86 -8.23 -17.11
N GLY A 368 -13.90 -9.13 -16.12
CA GLY A 368 -13.47 -10.53 -16.30
C GLY A 368 -11.96 -10.72 -16.45
N GLY A 369 -11.13 -9.68 -16.27
CA GLY A 369 -9.67 -9.82 -16.34
C GLY A 369 -9.03 -10.45 -15.11
N VAL A 370 -9.78 -10.59 -14.02
CA VAL A 370 -9.29 -11.11 -12.73
C VAL A 370 -10.16 -12.29 -12.35
N ASP A 371 -9.56 -13.47 -12.28
CA ASP A 371 -10.17 -14.65 -11.66
C ASP A 371 -9.52 -14.88 -10.29
N TYR A 372 -10.32 -15.14 -9.27
CA TYR A 372 -9.91 -15.17 -7.87
C TYR A 372 -10.45 -16.43 -7.19
N ASP A 373 -9.54 -17.24 -6.64
CA ASP A 373 -9.91 -18.38 -5.81
C ASP A 373 -9.99 -17.95 -4.34
N PRO A 374 -11.17 -17.96 -3.70
CA PRO A 374 -11.34 -17.50 -2.32
C PRO A 374 -10.78 -18.48 -1.26
N ILE A 375 -10.41 -19.71 -1.64
CA ILE A 375 -9.81 -20.70 -0.74
C ILE A 375 -8.29 -20.56 -0.74
N THR A 376 -7.68 -20.41 -1.91
CA THR A 376 -6.22 -20.28 -2.02
C THR A 376 -5.76 -18.83 -2.07
N GLN A 377 -6.66 -17.87 -2.28
CA GLN A 377 -6.34 -16.48 -2.61
C GLN A 377 -5.40 -16.31 -3.81
N HIS A 378 -5.38 -17.32 -4.69
CA HIS A 378 -4.72 -17.24 -5.98
C HIS A 378 -5.49 -16.30 -6.90
N ILE A 379 -4.76 -15.58 -7.74
CA ILE A 379 -5.32 -14.63 -8.68
C ILE A 379 -4.72 -14.89 -10.06
N ASP A 380 -5.59 -15.24 -11.00
CA ASP A 380 -5.27 -15.34 -12.42
C ASP A 380 -5.57 -14.00 -13.09
N CYS A 381 -4.51 -13.29 -13.48
CA CYS A 381 -4.61 -12.03 -14.21
C CYS A 381 -4.62 -12.32 -15.72
N HIS A 382 -5.80 -12.34 -16.33
CA HIS A 382 -5.97 -12.37 -17.79
C HIS A 382 -5.70 -10.98 -18.34
N TYR A 383 -4.47 -10.73 -18.81
CA TYR A 383 -3.99 -9.38 -19.08
C TYR A 383 -4.10 -8.93 -20.55
N ASP A 384 -4.60 -9.81 -21.41
CA ASP A 384 -4.86 -9.57 -22.83
C ASP A 384 -6.32 -9.90 -23.13
N ALA A 385 -7.15 -8.87 -23.29
CA ALA A 385 -8.57 -9.00 -23.56
C ALA A 385 -8.90 -9.69 -24.90
N THR A 386 -7.90 -9.94 -25.75
CA THR A 386 -8.06 -10.67 -27.02
C THR A 386 -7.56 -12.12 -26.95
N ASN A 387 -6.91 -12.50 -25.84
CA ASN A 387 -6.35 -13.83 -25.68
C ASN A 387 -6.36 -14.26 -24.21
N ASP A 388 -7.40 -15.01 -23.84
CA ASP A 388 -7.61 -15.52 -22.48
C ASP A 388 -6.52 -16.51 -22.02
N SER A 389 -5.69 -17.05 -22.92
CA SER A 389 -4.58 -17.94 -22.56
C SER A 389 -3.39 -17.18 -21.97
N LYS A 390 -3.38 -15.85 -22.02
CA LYS A 390 -2.31 -15.03 -21.46
C LYS A 390 -2.63 -14.68 -20.02
N ILE A 391 -2.16 -15.56 -19.13
CA ILE A 391 -2.39 -15.48 -17.69
C ILE A 391 -1.10 -15.07 -17.00
N TYR A 392 -1.23 -14.20 -16.00
CA TYR A 392 -0.20 -13.94 -15.02
C TYR A 392 -0.72 -14.33 -13.64
N GLU A 393 -0.09 -15.33 -13.05
CA GLU A 393 -0.47 -15.87 -11.75
C GLU A 393 0.11 -15.02 -10.61
N THR A 394 -0.71 -14.73 -9.60
CA THR A 394 -0.26 -14.05 -8.38
C THR A 394 -1.16 -14.38 -7.20
N THR A 395 -0.98 -13.70 -6.07
CA THR A 395 -1.80 -13.90 -4.86
C THR A 395 -2.27 -12.58 -4.30
N LEU A 396 -3.34 -12.60 -3.51
CA LEU A 396 -3.85 -11.39 -2.85
C LEU A 396 -2.77 -10.72 -1.96
N MET A 397 -1.97 -11.52 -1.25
CA MET A 397 -0.84 -11.01 -0.46
C MET A 397 0.20 -10.28 -1.30
N SER A 398 0.51 -10.81 -2.50
CA SER A 398 1.41 -10.16 -3.45
C SER A 398 0.86 -8.79 -3.85
N ILE A 399 -0.42 -8.71 -4.26
CA ILE A 399 -1.06 -7.44 -4.64
C ILE A 399 -0.99 -6.42 -3.49
N CYS A 400 -1.29 -6.82 -2.26
CA CYS A 400 -1.22 -5.94 -1.09
C CYS A 400 0.21 -5.43 -0.83
N ARG A 401 1.23 -6.26 -1.03
CA ARG A 401 2.64 -5.83 -0.96
C ARG A 401 2.94 -4.78 -2.02
N LEU A 402 2.53 -5.02 -3.27
CA LEU A 402 2.76 -4.08 -4.36
C LEU A 402 2.05 -2.74 -4.09
N CYS A 403 0.84 -2.76 -3.51
CA CYS A 403 0.15 -1.54 -3.05
C CYS A 403 0.98 -0.78 -2.01
N HIS A 404 1.52 -1.47 -1.01
CA HIS A 404 2.37 -0.84 0.01
C HIS A 404 3.59 -0.17 -0.62
N VAL A 405 4.30 -0.87 -1.50
CA VAL A 405 5.48 -0.34 -2.21
C VAL A 405 5.10 0.86 -3.09
N LEU A 406 4.00 0.81 -3.82
CA LEU A 406 3.51 1.95 -4.62
C LEU A 406 3.18 3.16 -3.76
N ILE A 407 2.58 2.98 -2.60
CA ILE A 407 2.31 4.07 -1.65
C ILE A 407 3.62 4.73 -1.21
N LEU A 408 4.66 3.94 -0.90
CA LEU A 408 5.98 4.48 -0.56
C LEU A 408 6.57 5.31 -1.71
N HIS A 409 6.59 4.75 -2.92
CA HIS A 409 7.11 5.41 -4.11
C HIS A 409 6.38 6.72 -4.44
N LEU A 410 5.06 6.73 -4.28
CA LEU A 410 4.24 7.91 -4.50
C LEU A 410 4.55 9.01 -3.49
N ILE A 411 4.75 8.67 -2.21
CA ILE A 411 5.14 9.65 -1.20
C ILE A 411 6.53 10.21 -1.49
N GLU A 412 7.51 9.34 -1.78
CA GLU A 412 8.88 9.75 -2.11
C GLU A 412 8.93 10.69 -3.32
N THR A 413 8.23 10.31 -4.40
CA THR A 413 8.15 11.12 -5.63
C THR A 413 7.45 12.45 -5.37
N THR A 414 6.41 12.45 -4.54
CA THR A 414 5.68 13.67 -4.13
C THR A 414 6.57 14.61 -3.31
N LEU A 415 7.38 14.07 -2.40
CA LEU A 415 8.34 14.85 -1.59
C LEU A 415 9.45 15.45 -2.48
N LEU A 416 9.98 14.68 -3.44
CA LEU A 416 10.94 15.18 -4.43
C LEU A 416 10.33 16.29 -5.29
N ALA A 417 9.11 16.10 -5.80
CA ALA A 417 8.38 17.09 -6.59
C ALA A 417 8.19 18.39 -5.82
N ARG A 418 7.77 18.30 -4.55
CA ARG A 418 7.62 19.46 -3.65
C ARG A 418 8.92 20.21 -3.48
N LYS A 419 10.02 19.49 -3.28
CA LYS A 419 11.36 20.06 -3.08
C LYS A 419 11.85 20.83 -4.31
N ILE A 420 11.62 20.29 -5.52
CA ILE A 420 11.89 20.99 -6.78
C ILE A 420 11.08 22.28 -6.85
N VAL A 421 9.76 22.20 -6.60
CA VAL A 421 8.87 23.39 -6.69
C VAL A 421 9.28 24.48 -5.71
N GLU A 422 9.72 24.15 -4.50
CA GLU A 422 10.14 25.17 -3.53
C GLU A 422 11.49 25.77 -3.80
N LYS A 423 12.47 24.95 -4.17
CA LYS A 423 13.81 25.45 -4.43
C LYS A 423 13.89 26.28 -5.72
N ALA A 424 12.91 26.12 -6.61
CA ALA A 424 12.74 26.89 -7.83
C ALA A 424 12.10 28.28 -7.62
N LYS A 425 11.59 28.57 -6.42
CA LYS A 425 11.10 29.92 -6.05
C LYS A 425 12.27 30.77 -5.55
#